data_AF-S4NDC0-F1
#
_entry.id   AF-S4NDC0-F1
#
_cell.length_a   1.000
_cell.length_b   1.000
_cell.length_c   1.000
_cell.angle_alpha   90.00
_cell.angle_beta   90.00
_cell.angle_gamma   90.00
#
_symmetry.space_group_name_H-M   'P 1'
#
loop_
_entity.id
_entity.type
_entity.pdbx_description
1 polymer ?
#
loop_
_entity_poly.entity_id
_entity_poly.type
_entity_poly.pdbx_seq_one_letter_code
_entity_poly.pdbx_strand_id
1 'polypeptide(L)'
;MLTRARARALAGVACTLTLASFLITRFGNVPINGRIKQWAATAPPADHAEILRRWELFNNARTLTAVAAFVILVVLALGPTASGRRRV
;
A
#
# COMPACT_ATOMS: atom_id res chain seq x y z
N MET A 1 -14.52 12.88 23.43
CA MET A 1 -13.45 11.87 23.53
C MET A 1 -13.52 10.80 22.43
N LEU A 2 -14.71 10.32 22.07
CA LEU A 2 -14.92 9.25 21.06
C LEU A 2 -14.36 9.57 19.64
N THR A 3 -14.39 10.85 19.22
CA THR A 3 -13.85 11.29 17.92
C THR A 3 -12.32 11.18 17.82
N ARG A 4 -11.60 11.52 18.89
CA ARG A 4 -10.12 11.39 18.94
C ARG A 4 -9.69 9.92 18.96
N ALA A 5 -10.42 9.06 19.68
CA ALA A 5 -10.15 7.62 19.69
C ALA A 5 -10.35 6.99 18.30
N ARG A 6 -11.44 7.36 17.61
CA ARG A 6 -11.70 6.93 16.21
C ARG A 6 -10.62 7.42 15.25
N ALA A 7 -10.20 8.67 15.34
CA ALA A 7 -9.12 9.22 14.51
C ALA A 7 -7.79 8.47 14.72
N ARG A 8 -7.45 8.16 15.98
CA ARG A 8 -6.25 7.36 16.31
C ARG A 8 -6.34 5.93 15.77
N ALA A 9 -7.51 5.30 15.87
CA ALA A 9 -7.73 3.97 15.32
C ALA A 9 -7.57 3.96 13.79
N LEU A 10 -8.18 4.93 13.09
CA LEU A 10 -8.04 5.08 11.63
C LEU A 10 -6.58 5.34 11.22
N ALA A 11 -5.85 6.18 11.96
CA ALA A 11 -4.43 6.40 11.72
C ALA A 11 -3.61 5.10 11.90
N GLY A 12 -3.94 4.30 12.92
CA GLY A 12 -3.34 2.97 13.12
C GLY A 12 -3.61 2.03 11.93
N VAL A 13 -4.85 2.00 11.43
CA VAL A 13 -5.21 1.21 10.24
C VAL A 13 -4.43 1.67 9.01
N ALA A 14 -4.35 2.98 8.76
CA ALA A 14 -3.57 3.52 7.64
C ALA A 14 -2.08 3.16 7.73
N CYS A 15 -1.51 3.19 8.93
CA CYS A 15 -0.13 2.76 9.17
C CYS A 15 0.07 1.28 8.83
N THR A 16 -0.80 0.40 9.33
CA THR A 16 -0.74 -1.04 9.06
C THR A 16 -0.89 -1.33 7.56
N LEU A 17 -1.83 -0.68 6.87
CA LEU A 17 -2.00 -0.82 5.42
C LEU A 17 -0.77 -0.35 4.64
N THR A 18 -0.16 0.75 5.05
CA THR A 18 1.08 1.26 4.44
C THR A 18 2.23 0.27 4.63
N LEU A 19 2.39 -0.26 5.85
CA LEU A 19 3.40 -1.28 6.14
C LEU A 19 3.16 -2.55 5.32
N ALA A 20 1.91 -3.01 5.22
CA ALA A 20 1.55 -4.15 4.38
C ALA A 20 1.92 -3.90 2.91
N SER A 21 1.58 -2.74 2.35
CA SER A 21 1.95 -2.37 0.98
C SER A 21 3.47 -2.40 0.75
N PHE A 22 4.24 -1.88 1.71
CA PHE A 22 5.70 -1.91 1.67
C PHE A 22 6.24 -3.35 1.70
N LEU A 23 5.76 -4.19 2.62
CA LEU A 23 6.21 -5.58 2.76
C LEU A 23 5.86 -6.42 1.53
N ILE A 24 4.65 -6.27 0.98
CA ILE A 24 4.23 -6.91 -0.27
C ILE A 24 5.16 -6.50 -1.42
N THR A 25 5.48 -5.21 -1.51
CA THR A 25 6.41 -4.72 -2.53
C THR A 25 7.80 -5.33 -2.35
N ARG A 26 8.34 -5.33 -1.13
CA ARG A 26 9.72 -5.74 -0.84
C ARG A 26 9.94 -7.24 -1.00
N PHE A 27 8.97 -8.05 -0.59
CA PHE A 27 9.10 -9.51 -0.53
C PHE A 27 8.32 -10.24 -1.63
N GLY A 28 7.27 -9.65 -2.17
CA GLY A 28 6.50 -10.19 -3.29
C GLY A 28 6.99 -9.64 -4.63
N ASN A 29 6.73 -8.36 -4.89
CA ASN A 29 6.94 -7.78 -6.23
C ASN A 29 8.42 -7.65 -6.61
N VAL A 30 9.30 -7.19 -5.70
CA VAL A 30 10.71 -6.93 -6.01
C VAL A 30 11.46 -8.20 -6.46
N PRO A 31 11.37 -9.35 -5.75
CA PRO A 31 12.01 -10.58 -6.21
C PRO A 31 11.50 -11.07 -7.56
N ILE A 32 10.19 -10.99 -7.80
CA ILE A 32 9.60 -11.43 -9.07
C ILE A 32 10.04 -10.50 -10.21
N ASN A 33 10.04 -9.18 -9.98
CA ASN A 33 10.57 -8.21 -10.94
C ASN A 33 12.04 -8.48 -11.27
N GLY A 34 12.84 -8.94 -10.30
CA GLY A 34 14.21 -9.38 -10.52
C GLY A 34 14.31 -10.52 -11.54
N ARG A 35 13.42 -11.53 -11.44
CA ARG A 35 13.35 -12.64 -12.40
C ARG A 35 12.88 -12.18 -13.78
N ILE A 36 11.80 -11.39 -13.83
CA ILE A 36 11.25 -10.87 -15.09
C ILE A 36 12.30 -10.08 -15.87
N LYS A 37 13.13 -9.28 -15.18
CA LYS A 37 14.23 -8.53 -15.81
C LYS A 37 15.26 -9.43 -16.51
N GLN A 38 15.50 -10.63 -15.99
CA GLN A 38 16.46 -11.58 -16.59
C GLN A 38 15.93 -12.15 -17.91
N TRP A 39 14.61 -12.25 -18.08
CA TRP A 39 13.99 -12.81 -19.29
C TRP A 39 14.30 -12.00 -20.54
N ALA A 40 14.63 -10.71 -20.41
CA ALA A 40 15.10 -9.88 -21.51
C ALA A 40 16.38 -10.44 -22.17
N ALA A 41 17.21 -11.16 -21.41
CA ALA A 41 18.46 -11.74 -21.90
C ALA A 41 18.37 -13.25 -22.17
N THR A 42 17.46 -13.98 -21.48
CA THR A 42 17.45 -15.46 -21.48
C THR A 42 16.19 -16.09 -22.06
N ALA A 43 15.24 -15.28 -22.54
CA ALA A 43 13.85 -15.65 -22.82
C ALA A 43 13.02 -16.02 -21.57
N PRO A 44 11.68 -15.89 -21.60
CA PRO A 44 10.81 -16.31 -20.51
C PRO A 44 10.81 -17.84 -20.33
N PRO A 45 10.73 -18.34 -19.08
CA PRO A 45 10.61 -19.77 -18.82
C PRO A 45 9.23 -20.32 -19.23
N ALA A 46 9.10 -21.64 -19.33
CA ALA A 46 7.85 -22.28 -19.73
C ALA A 46 6.68 -21.97 -18.77
N ASP A 47 6.96 -21.72 -17.49
CA ASP A 47 5.98 -21.40 -16.44
C ASP A 47 5.75 -19.89 -16.23
N HIS A 48 6.21 -19.03 -17.15
CA HIS A 48 6.12 -17.57 -17.01
C HIS A 48 4.70 -17.06 -16.71
N ALA A 49 3.67 -17.71 -17.25
CA ALA A 49 2.27 -17.32 -17.01
C ALA A 49 1.88 -17.44 -15.52
N GLU A 50 2.33 -18.48 -14.82
CA GLU A 50 2.08 -18.63 -13.38
C GLU A 50 2.88 -17.61 -12.57
N ILE A 51 4.09 -17.27 -13.01
CA ILE A 51 4.91 -16.21 -12.40
C ILE A 51 4.21 -14.85 -12.54
N LEU A 52 3.65 -14.55 -13.71
CA LEU A 52 2.89 -13.32 -13.95
C LEU A 52 1.60 -13.28 -13.11
N ARG A 53 0.86 -14.39 -13.00
CA ARG A 53 -0.33 -14.46 -12.15
C ARG A 53 -0.02 -14.16 -10.67
N ARG A 54 1.09 -14.69 -10.16
CA ARG A 54 1.56 -14.37 -8.79
C ARG A 54 1.97 -12.91 -8.66
N TRP A 55 2.63 -12.38 -9.67
CA TRP A 55 2.98 -10.96 -9.71
C TRP A 55 1.74 -10.07 -9.68
N GLU A 56 0.71 -10.38 -10.47
CA GLU A 56 -0.57 -9.65 -10.50
C GLU A 56 -1.25 -9.66 -9.14
N LEU A 57 -1.27 -10.81 -8.45
CA LEU A 57 -1.83 -10.90 -7.10
C LEU A 57 -1.13 -9.94 -6.13
N PHE A 58 0.20 -9.95 -6.08
CA PHE A 58 0.95 -9.04 -5.22
C PHE A 58 0.81 -7.58 -5.65
N ASN A 59 0.77 -7.31 -6.95
CA ASN A 59 0.59 -5.96 -7.48
C ASN A 59 -0.80 -5.39 -7.16
N ASN A 60 -1.84 -6.20 -7.23
CA ASN A 60 -3.19 -5.80 -6.84
C ASN A 60 -3.25 -5.55 -5.32
N ALA A 61 -2.70 -6.47 -4.52
CA ALA A 61 -2.70 -6.35 -3.06
C ALA A 61 -1.95 -5.12 -2.56
N ARG A 62 -0.75 -4.82 -3.08
CA ARG A 62 0.02 -3.63 -2.68
C ARG A 62 -0.70 -2.33 -3.06
N THR A 63 -1.38 -2.33 -4.21
CA THR A 63 -2.06 -1.14 -4.74
C THR A 63 -3.32 -0.86 -3.94
N LEU A 64 -4.14 -1.87 -3.68
CA LEU A 64 -5.35 -1.74 -2.87
C LEU A 64 -5.02 -1.27 -1.45
N THR A 65 -3.98 -1.84 -0.83
CA THR A 65 -3.53 -1.44 0.51
C THR A 65 -3.02 0.01 0.53
N ALA A 66 -2.21 0.41 -0.45
CA ALA A 66 -1.73 1.79 -0.56
C ALA A 66 -2.86 2.80 -0.79
N VAL A 67 -3.78 2.50 -1.72
CA VAL A 67 -4.93 3.36 -2.02
C VAL A 67 -5.83 3.50 -0.80
N ALA A 68 -6.15 2.41 -0.11
CA ALA A 68 -6.96 2.45 1.11
C ALA A 68 -6.28 3.27 2.22
N ALA A 69 -4.98 3.10 2.44
CA ALA A 69 -4.21 3.91 3.39
C ALA A 69 -4.27 5.40 3.03
N PHE A 70 -4.04 5.73 1.75
CA PHE A 70 -4.08 7.09 1.25
C PHE A 70 -5.44 7.75 1.46
N VAL A 71 -6.53 7.06 1.12
CA VAL A 71 -7.90 7.56 1.33
C VAL A 71 -8.16 7.84 2.81
N ILE A 72 -7.78 6.93 3.71
CA ILE A 72 -7.95 7.14 5.16
C ILE A 72 -7.18 8.39 5.63
N LEU A 73 -5.92 8.55 5.17
CA LEU A 73 -5.10 9.71 5.53
C LEU A 73 -5.70 11.02 5.00
N VAL A 74 -6.21 11.04 3.76
CA VAL A 74 -6.89 12.21 3.18
C VAL A 74 -8.15 12.57 3.98
N VAL A 75 -8.97 11.58 4.33
CA VAL A 75 -10.17 11.81 5.16
C VAL A 75 -9.80 12.36 6.53
N LEU A 76 -8.73 11.86 7.16
CA LEU A 76 -8.25 12.38 8.43
C LEU A 76 -7.67 13.80 8.31
N ALA A 77 -6.96 14.10 7.22
CA ALA A 77 -6.33 15.40 6.99
C ALA A 77 -7.36 16.50 6.67
N LEU A 78 -8.43 16.16 5.95
CA LEU A 78 -9.52 17.07 5.59
C LEU A 78 -10.63 17.15 6.64
N GLY A 79 -10.64 16.24 7.61
CA GLY A 79 -11.60 16.26 8.71
C GLY A 79 -11.48 17.54 9.55
N PRO A 80 -12.56 17.98 10.24
CA PRO A 80 -12.51 19.19 11.07
C PRO A 80 -11.43 19.05 12.14
N THR A 81 -10.30 19.70 11.92
CA THR A 81 -9.30 19.90 12.97
C THR A 81 -9.96 20.83 13.97
N ALA A 82 -10.39 20.27 15.10
CA ALA A 82 -10.83 21.05 16.25
C ALA A 82 -9.63 21.87 16.75
N SER A 83 -9.43 23.04 16.12
CA SER A 83 -8.86 24.27 16.66
C SER A 83 -8.39 25.15 15.50
N GLY A 84 -9.34 25.90 14.94
CA GLY A 84 -9.05 27.27 14.60
C GLY A 84 -8.52 27.97 15.86
N ARG A 85 -7.20 28.13 15.95
CA ARG A 85 -6.62 29.15 16.83
C ARG A 85 -6.38 30.36 15.95
N ARG A 86 -7.40 31.21 15.83
CA ARG A 86 -7.19 32.65 15.61
C ARG A 86 -6.11 33.07 16.60
N ARG A 87 -4.91 33.40 16.12
CA ARG A 87 -4.07 34.35 16.84
C ARG A 87 -4.50 35.72 16.34
N VAL A 88 -5.10 36.44 17.28
CA VAL A 88 -5.27 37.90 17.30
C VAL A 88 -3.93 38.55 17.03
#